data_AF-A0A4W2CIP7-F1
#
_entry.id   AF-A0A4W2CIP7-F1
#
_cell.length_a   1.000
_cell.length_b   1.000
_cell.length_c   1.000
_cell.angle_alpha   90.00
_cell.angle_beta   90.00
_cell.angle_gamma   90.00
#
_symmetry.space_group_name_H-M   'P 1'
#
loop_
_entity.id
_entity.type
_entity.pdbx_description
1 polymer ?
#
loop_
_entity_poly.entity_id
_entity_poly.type
_entity_poly.pdbx_seq_one_letter_code
_entity_poly.pdbx_strand_id
1 'polypeptide(L)'
;MSFKISCQGATSIKTFVDFLWKKLTPAVSSTIRKNTALKIAGDIRTTCRAFNENRANLEKHILISLAEEENFDNYWQYLHNPKSYFKNYIENHVKRYFSDTGSEKIKTFLQMSLDDIKNAILSAMHASTAIAKDKSSTVSGWLDLFCDHLGSTLIFPRKDLISIEHQEIKDIEFIKEAMSKALEPEMKKVEQNCLSRLVEEMIPEIQKMLSEHLCGCWKQCPFCKAICTNTIPTHEGDHSAPFHRPKALNGWGWYQTDYFTINYCTSSVASDRFFILNDDRRIPYKTYRQAGGEYATWSITPDTSMQPYWKWFVCHFRSKLEEKYHRKFINTGEIPDAWKKITKQEVLDDLKKY
;
A
#
# COMPACT_ATOMS: atom_id res chain seq x y z
N MET A 1 -62.69 -9.35 10.37
CA MET A 1 -61.53 -8.42 10.22
C MET A 1 -61.30 -8.21 8.73
N SER A 2 -61.34 -6.96 8.26
CA SER A 2 -61.51 -6.64 6.84
C SER A 2 -60.19 -6.60 6.06
N PHE A 3 -60.28 -6.95 4.77
CA PHE A 3 -59.19 -6.90 3.79
C PHE A 3 -58.39 -5.58 3.81
N LYS A 4 -59.05 -4.44 4.10
CA LYS A 4 -58.41 -3.11 4.22
C LYS A 4 -57.34 -3.04 5.33
N ILE A 5 -57.58 -3.66 6.48
CA ILE A 5 -56.62 -3.65 7.61
C ILE A 5 -55.39 -4.49 7.27
N SER A 6 -55.60 -5.63 6.61
CA SER A 6 -54.52 -6.49 6.09
C SER A 6 -53.67 -5.77 5.03
N CYS A 7 -54.30 -5.04 4.10
CA CYS A 7 -53.59 -4.25 3.08
C CYS A 7 -52.77 -3.07 3.65
N GLN A 8 -53.26 -2.41 4.72
CA GLN A 8 -52.52 -1.34 5.39
C GLN A 8 -51.27 -1.87 6.12
N GLY A 9 -51.40 -3.00 6.83
CA GLY A 9 -50.26 -3.67 7.48
C GLY A 9 -49.16 -4.06 6.48
N ALA A 10 -49.54 -4.68 5.35
CA ALA A 10 -48.60 -5.05 4.30
C ALA A 10 -47.89 -3.84 3.66
N THR A 11 -48.59 -2.72 3.52
CA THR A 11 -48.00 -1.48 2.98
C THR A 11 -46.98 -0.87 3.95
N SER A 12 -47.27 -0.82 5.25
CA SER A 12 -46.34 -0.31 6.27
C SER A 12 -45.05 -1.14 6.31
N ILE A 13 -45.17 -2.48 6.26
CA ILE A 13 -44.01 -3.37 6.31
C ILE A 13 -43.16 -3.23 5.06
N LYS A 14 -43.78 -3.09 3.88
CA LYS A 14 -43.03 -2.82 2.66
C LYS A 14 -42.23 -1.52 2.78
N THR A 15 -42.84 -0.42 3.23
CA THR A 15 -42.14 0.86 3.40
C THR A 15 -41.00 0.77 4.42
N PHE A 16 -41.19 0.02 5.51
CA PHE A 16 -40.15 -0.27 6.49
C PHE A 16 -38.96 -0.99 5.87
N VAL A 17 -39.21 -2.10 5.15
CA VAL A 17 -38.18 -2.93 4.52
C VAL A 17 -37.46 -2.17 3.41
N ASP A 18 -38.19 -1.42 2.59
CA ASP A 18 -37.61 -0.58 1.53
C ASP A 18 -36.65 0.48 2.13
N PHE A 19 -37.04 1.09 3.26
CA PHE A 19 -36.17 2.05 3.96
C PHE A 19 -34.95 1.37 4.59
N LEU A 20 -35.13 0.22 5.22
CA LEU A 20 -34.04 -0.54 5.83
C LEU A 20 -32.99 -0.91 4.78
N TRP A 21 -33.42 -1.46 3.64
CA TRP A 21 -32.53 -1.74 2.51
C TRP A 21 -31.87 -0.49 1.94
N LYS A 22 -32.59 0.62 1.81
CA LYS A 22 -32.00 1.90 1.38
C LYS A 22 -30.81 2.34 2.26
N LYS A 23 -30.84 2.01 3.56
CA LYS A 23 -29.73 2.27 4.49
C LYS A 23 -28.67 1.18 4.49
N LEU A 24 -29.09 -0.08 4.37
CA LEU A 24 -28.23 -1.25 4.43
C LEU A 24 -27.35 -1.41 3.18
N THR A 25 -27.92 -1.17 1.99
CA THR A 25 -27.25 -1.38 0.69
C THR A 25 -25.90 -0.64 0.58
N PRO A 26 -25.79 0.67 0.91
CA PRO A 26 -24.49 1.36 0.88
C PRO A 26 -23.45 0.77 1.85
N ALA A 27 -23.86 0.39 3.06
CA ALA A 27 -22.97 -0.23 4.04
C ALA A 27 -22.46 -1.58 3.53
N VAL A 28 -23.38 -2.40 2.97
CA VAL A 28 -23.08 -3.70 2.39
C VAL A 28 -22.09 -3.57 1.22
N SER A 29 -22.34 -2.65 0.27
CA SER A 29 -21.41 -2.39 -0.84
C SER A 29 -20.03 -1.97 -0.36
N SER A 30 -19.95 -1.11 0.66
CA SER A 30 -18.67 -0.68 1.23
C SER A 30 -17.90 -1.82 1.86
N THR A 31 -18.57 -2.67 2.63
CA THR A 31 -17.93 -3.82 3.29
C THR A 31 -17.48 -4.88 2.29
N ILE A 32 -18.29 -5.19 1.27
CA ILE A 32 -17.91 -6.13 0.21
C ILE A 32 -16.68 -5.64 -0.53
N ARG A 33 -16.64 -4.35 -0.88
CA ARG A 33 -15.47 -3.75 -1.55
C ARG A 33 -14.21 -3.91 -0.69
N LYS A 34 -14.28 -3.55 0.59
CA LYS A 34 -13.15 -3.66 1.53
C LYS A 34 -12.69 -5.12 1.70
N ASN A 35 -13.63 -6.06 1.86
CA ASN A 35 -13.31 -7.49 1.99
C ASN A 35 -12.68 -8.04 0.72
N THR A 36 -13.18 -7.64 -0.45
CA THR A 36 -12.63 -8.02 -1.75
C THR A 36 -11.21 -7.46 -1.91
N ALA A 37 -10.99 -6.17 -1.60
CA ALA A 37 -9.68 -5.54 -1.62
C ALA A 37 -8.69 -6.24 -0.68
N LEU A 38 -9.11 -6.62 0.53
CA LEU A 38 -8.29 -7.40 1.47
C LEU A 38 -7.88 -8.76 0.90
N LYS A 39 -8.82 -9.50 0.28
CA LYS A 39 -8.52 -10.80 -0.36
C LYS A 39 -7.55 -10.64 -1.53
N ILE A 40 -7.73 -9.62 -2.37
CA ILE A 40 -6.82 -9.32 -3.49
C ILE A 40 -5.43 -8.93 -2.98
N ALA A 41 -5.33 -8.05 -1.98
CA ALA A 41 -4.04 -7.69 -1.37
C ALA A 41 -3.34 -8.93 -0.79
N GLY A 42 -4.10 -9.84 -0.18
CA GLY A 42 -3.62 -11.14 0.27
C GLY A 42 -3.07 -12.01 -0.87
N ASP A 43 -3.82 -12.16 -1.96
CA ASP A 43 -3.40 -12.95 -3.12
C ASP A 43 -2.16 -12.37 -3.82
N ILE A 44 -2.07 -11.04 -3.95
CA ILE A 44 -0.87 -10.37 -4.49
C ILE A 44 0.35 -10.72 -3.62
N ARG A 45 0.19 -10.67 -2.29
CA ARG A 45 1.28 -11.01 -1.36
C ARG A 45 1.66 -12.49 -1.41
N THR A 46 0.75 -13.41 -1.73
CA THR A 46 1.11 -14.83 -1.79
C THR A 46 1.64 -15.26 -3.15
N THR A 47 1.20 -14.62 -4.23
CA THR A 47 1.49 -15.07 -5.59
C THR A 47 2.53 -14.22 -6.32
N CYS A 48 2.71 -12.96 -5.93
CA CYS A 48 3.67 -12.07 -6.57
C CYS A 48 4.99 -12.01 -5.78
N ARG A 49 6.08 -12.43 -6.41
CA ARG A 49 7.42 -12.48 -5.81
C ARG A 49 7.93 -11.13 -5.29
N ALA A 50 7.48 -10.00 -5.87
CA ALA A 50 7.88 -8.68 -5.39
C ALA A 50 7.21 -8.27 -4.05
N PHE A 51 6.15 -8.98 -3.63
CA PHE A 51 5.30 -8.57 -2.51
C PHE A 51 5.19 -9.64 -1.40
N ASN A 52 5.82 -10.80 -1.58
CA ASN A 52 5.65 -11.97 -0.71
C ASN A 52 6.58 -12.02 0.51
N GLU A 53 7.42 -10.99 0.70
CA GLU A 53 8.38 -10.91 1.80
C GLU A 53 8.39 -9.49 2.40
N ASN A 54 9.56 -9.01 2.81
CA ASN A 54 9.75 -7.70 3.43
C ASN A 54 10.05 -6.60 2.39
N ARG A 55 10.19 -5.37 2.88
CA ARG A 55 10.49 -4.19 2.06
C ARG A 55 11.81 -4.29 1.27
N ALA A 56 12.83 -4.98 1.78
CA ALA A 56 14.10 -5.14 1.07
C ALA A 56 13.92 -6.04 -0.17
N ASN A 57 13.08 -7.06 -0.10
CA ASN A 57 12.71 -7.86 -1.26
C ASN A 57 11.96 -7.01 -2.31
N LEU A 58 11.02 -6.15 -1.88
CA LEU A 58 10.37 -5.20 -2.78
C LEU A 58 11.40 -4.26 -3.45
N GLU A 59 12.35 -3.72 -2.69
CA GLU A 59 13.41 -2.85 -3.21
C GLU A 59 14.29 -3.58 -4.23
N LYS A 60 14.68 -4.82 -3.97
CA LYS A 60 15.40 -5.67 -4.93
C LYS A 60 14.63 -5.79 -6.25
N HIS A 61 13.33 -6.11 -6.20
CA HIS A 61 12.51 -6.20 -7.39
C HIS A 61 12.35 -4.85 -8.13
N ILE A 62 12.28 -3.74 -7.39
CA ILE A 62 12.33 -2.40 -7.96
C ILE A 62 13.65 -2.16 -8.69
N LEU A 63 14.79 -2.51 -8.10
CA LEU A 63 16.10 -2.35 -8.72
C LEU A 63 16.25 -3.22 -9.98
N ILE A 64 15.68 -4.43 -9.99
CA ILE A 64 15.59 -5.27 -11.18
C ILE A 64 14.79 -4.56 -12.28
N SER A 65 13.57 -4.09 -11.98
CA SER A 65 12.71 -3.38 -12.94
C SER A 65 13.40 -2.13 -13.51
N LEU A 66 14.04 -1.34 -12.64
CA LEU A 66 14.77 -0.15 -13.04
C LEU A 66 15.93 -0.47 -14.01
N ALA A 67 16.66 -1.57 -13.74
CA ALA A 67 17.76 -2.01 -14.59
C ALA A 67 17.27 -2.61 -15.91
N GLU A 68 16.09 -3.22 -15.94
CA GLU A 68 15.46 -3.71 -17.18
C GLU A 68 14.92 -2.56 -18.04
N GLU A 69 14.30 -1.55 -17.42
CA GLU A 69 13.71 -0.39 -18.09
C GLU A 69 14.77 0.60 -18.62
N GLU A 70 15.93 0.70 -17.96
CA GLU A 70 17.01 1.64 -18.27
C GLU A 70 16.51 3.10 -18.44
N ASN A 71 15.47 3.48 -17.69
CA ASN A 71 14.90 4.82 -17.72
C ASN A 71 15.50 5.69 -16.61
N PHE A 72 16.28 6.70 -17.00
CA PHE A 72 16.95 7.61 -16.05
C PHE A 72 15.98 8.39 -15.14
N ASP A 73 14.83 8.80 -15.64
CA ASP A 73 13.86 9.57 -14.84
C ASP A 73 13.22 8.70 -13.76
N ASN A 74 12.97 7.42 -14.05
CA ASN A 74 12.53 6.45 -13.06
C ASN A 74 13.60 6.25 -11.97
N TYR A 75 14.86 6.11 -12.35
CA TYR A 75 15.97 6.10 -11.40
C TYR A 75 16.02 7.38 -10.57
N TRP A 76 15.87 8.55 -11.20
CA TRP A 76 15.89 9.84 -10.53
C TRP A 76 14.79 9.94 -9.47
N GLN A 77 13.57 9.50 -9.80
CA GLN A 77 12.47 9.43 -8.84
C GLN A 77 12.74 8.45 -7.70
N TYR A 78 13.26 7.26 -7.99
CA TYR A 78 13.65 6.30 -6.95
C TYR A 78 14.74 6.87 -6.02
N LEU A 79 15.75 7.54 -6.57
CA LEU A 79 16.88 8.08 -5.81
C LEU A 79 16.50 9.25 -4.90
N HIS A 80 15.62 10.15 -5.36
CA HIS A 80 15.31 11.41 -4.66
C HIS A 80 13.94 11.43 -4.01
N ASN A 81 12.99 10.64 -4.49
CA ASN A 81 11.62 10.54 -3.97
C ASN A 81 11.20 9.07 -3.77
N PRO A 82 11.98 8.25 -3.03
CA PRO A 82 11.78 6.81 -2.95
C PRO A 82 10.39 6.43 -2.44
N LYS A 83 9.84 7.15 -1.46
CA LYS A 83 8.48 6.90 -0.95
C LYS A 83 7.42 6.97 -2.05
N SER A 84 7.51 7.99 -2.91
CA SER A 84 6.58 8.16 -4.04
C SER A 84 6.82 7.10 -5.10
N TYR A 85 8.08 6.78 -5.40
CA TYR A 85 8.42 5.77 -6.40
C TYR A 85 7.89 4.38 -6.01
N PHE A 86 8.12 3.95 -4.76
CA PHE A 86 7.57 2.69 -4.25
C PHE A 86 6.04 2.67 -4.33
N LYS A 87 5.38 3.77 -3.94
CA LYS A 87 3.93 3.90 -4.03
C LYS A 87 3.43 3.66 -5.46
N ASN A 88 4.05 4.33 -6.44
CA ASN A 88 3.69 4.21 -7.86
C ASN A 88 3.99 2.82 -8.41
N TYR A 89 5.12 2.22 -8.02
CA TYR A 89 5.47 0.85 -8.40
C TYR A 89 4.42 -0.16 -7.92
N ILE A 90 4.00 -0.05 -6.65
CA ILE A 90 2.93 -0.87 -6.07
C ILE A 90 1.63 -0.64 -6.84
N GLU A 91 1.23 0.60 -7.08
CA GLU A 91 0.01 0.94 -7.81
C GLU A 91 -0.02 0.34 -9.23
N ASN A 92 1.10 0.43 -9.95
CA ASN A 92 1.23 -0.13 -11.30
C ASN A 92 1.14 -1.65 -11.31
N HIS A 93 1.70 -2.32 -10.30
CA HIS A 93 1.54 -3.77 -10.13
C HIS A 93 0.10 -4.15 -9.82
N VAL A 94 -0.59 -3.40 -8.96
CA VAL A 94 -2.02 -3.63 -8.71
C VAL A 94 -2.81 -3.43 -10.00
N LYS A 95 -2.57 -2.36 -10.78
CA LYS A 95 -3.22 -2.16 -12.09
C LYS A 95 -3.04 -3.37 -13.02
N ARG A 96 -1.81 -3.87 -13.16
CA ARG A 96 -1.52 -5.06 -13.99
C ARG A 96 -2.26 -6.30 -13.49
N TYR A 97 -2.31 -6.51 -12.18
CA TYR A 97 -3.09 -7.60 -11.59
C TYR A 97 -4.55 -7.58 -12.04
N PHE A 98 -5.18 -6.39 -12.12
CA PHE A 98 -6.55 -6.25 -12.61
C PHE A 98 -6.70 -6.48 -14.13
N SER A 99 -5.68 -6.18 -14.93
CA SER A 99 -5.71 -6.31 -16.39
C SER A 99 -5.39 -7.73 -16.89
N ASP A 100 -4.54 -8.47 -16.17
CA ASP A 100 -4.03 -9.77 -16.62
C ASP A 100 -4.89 -10.94 -16.05
N THR A 101 -4.24 -11.89 -15.37
CA THR A 101 -4.82 -13.11 -14.81
C THR A 101 -5.72 -12.88 -13.59
N GLY A 102 -5.77 -11.66 -13.04
CA GLY A 102 -6.55 -11.37 -11.84
C GLY A 102 -8.05 -11.22 -12.09
N SER A 103 -8.52 -11.03 -13.32
CA SER A 103 -9.95 -10.78 -13.58
C SER A 103 -10.89 -11.88 -13.06
N GLU A 104 -10.52 -13.15 -13.21
CA GLU A 104 -11.32 -14.29 -12.72
C GLU A 104 -11.21 -14.46 -11.20
N LYS A 105 -10.01 -14.26 -10.64
CA LYS A 105 -9.80 -14.27 -9.18
C LYS A 105 -10.58 -13.14 -8.50
N ILE A 106 -10.60 -11.96 -9.11
CA ILE A 106 -11.33 -10.80 -8.62
C ILE A 106 -12.83 -11.10 -8.53
N LYS A 107 -13.42 -11.69 -9.59
CA LYS A 107 -14.82 -12.15 -9.56
C LYS A 107 -15.05 -13.18 -8.45
N THR A 108 -14.13 -14.13 -8.30
CA THR A 108 -14.20 -15.15 -7.24
C THR A 108 -14.20 -14.51 -5.85
N PHE A 109 -13.26 -13.59 -5.58
CA PHE A 109 -13.17 -12.90 -4.28
C PHE A 109 -14.37 -11.99 -4.01
N LEU A 110 -14.91 -11.35 -5.05
CA LEU A 110 -16.14 -10.58 -4.96
C LEU A 110 -17.32 -11.49 -4.60
N GLN A 111 -17.47 -12.63 -5.28
CA GLN A 111 -18.52 -13.60 -5.02
C GLN A 111 -18.44 -14.17 -3.59
N MET A 112 -17.25 -14.56 -3.15
CA MET A 112 -17.03 -14.98 -1.76
C MET A 112 -17.47 -13.90 -0.77
N SER A 113 -17.13 -12.64 -1.03
CA SER A 113 -17.50 -11.53 -0.14
C SER A 113 -19.01 -11.25 -0.18
N LEU A 114 -19.67 -11.41 -1.33
CA LEU A 114 -21.12 -11.31 -1.47
C LEU A 114 -21.81 -12.41 -0.65
N ASP A 115 -21.36 -13.66 -0.78
CA ASP A 115 -21.92 -14.81 -0.07
C ASP A 115 -21.74 -14.69 1.44
N ASP A 116 -20.56 -14.27 1.90
CA ASP A 116 -20.26 -14.02 3.31
C ASP A 116 -21.25 -12.99 3.91
N ILE A 117 -21.47 -11.86 3.23
CA ILE A 117 -22.37 -10.79 3.71
C ILE A 117 -23.84 -11.20 3.61
N LYS A 118 -24.23 -11.89 2.54
CA LYS A 118 -25.59 -12.42 2.39
C LYS A 118 -25.93 -13.37 3.53
N ASN A 119 -25.02 -14.28 3.87
CA ASN A 119 -25.18 -15.20 4.99
C ASN A 119 -25.26 -14.45 6.33
N ALA A 120 -24.43 -13.43 6.55
CA ALA A 120 -24.48 -12.63 7.76
C ALA A 120 -25.83 -11.91 7.95
N ILE A 121 -26.38 -11.33 6.87
CA ILE A 121 -27.70 -10.68 6.90
C ILE A 121 -28.79 -11.69 7.21
N LEU A 122 -28.80 -12.85 6.55
CA LEU A 122 -29.76 -13.92 6.82
C LEU A 122 -29.69 -14.38 8.28
N SER A 123 -28.49 -14.67 8.77
CA SER A 123 -28.27 -15.09 10.16
C SER A 123 -28.74 -14.04 11.15
N ALA A 124 -28.42 -12.76 10.93
CA ALA A 124 -28.86 -11.67 11.78
C ALA A 124 -30.40 -11.52 11.78
N MET A 125 -31.05 -11.64 10.62
CA MET A 125 -32.50 -11.61 10.53
C MET A 125 -33.15 -12.76 11.30
N HIS A 126 -32.64 -13.99 11.13
CA HIS A 126 -33.17 -15.17 11.82
C HIS A 126 -33.00 -15.08 13.34
N ALA A 127 -31.80 -14.72 13.82
CA ALA A 127 -31.51 -14.59 15.24
C ALA A 127 -32.36 -13.50 15.91
N SER A 128 -32.42 -12.31 15.29
CA SER A 128 -33.20 -11.17 15.82
C SER A 128 -34.68 -11.51 15.89
N THR A 129 -35.22 -12.18 14.88
CA THR A 129 -36.64 -12.54 14.83
C THR A 129 -37.00 -13.62 15.85
N ALA A 130 -36.13 -14.61 16.05
CA ALA A 130 -36.33 -15.64 17.07
C ALA A 130 -36.44 -15.01 18.48
N ILE A 131 -35.51 -14.12 18.82
CA ILE A 131 -35.50 -13.43 20.13
C ILE A 131 -36.70 -12.48 20.26
N ALA A 132 -37.08 -11.78 19.18
CA ALA A 132 -38.17 -10.82 19.19
C ALA A 132 -39.54 -11.47 19.47
N LYS A 133 -39.77 -12.67 18.92
CA LYS A 133 -40.98 -13.48 19.16
C LYS A 133 -41.16 -13.83 20.63
N ASP A 134 -40.09 -14.25 21.29
CA ASP A 134 -40.15 -14.74 22.67
C ASP A 134 -40.39 -13.62 23.70
N LYS A 135 -40.14 -12.35 23.30
CA LYS A 135 -40.14 -11.20 24.21
C LYS A 135 -41.24 -10.16 23.95
N SER A 136 -42.21 -10.44 23.07
CA SER A 136 -43.20 -9.42 22.63
C SER A 136 -42.51 -8.12 22.16
N SER A 137 -41.41 -8.27 21.41
CA SER A 137 -40.53 -7.13 21.09
C SER A 137 -41.15 -6.18 20.07
N THR A 138 -40.85 -4.89 20.23
CA THR A 138 -41.19 -3.84 19.26
C THR A 138 -40.26 -3.90 18.05
N VAL A 139 -40.65 -3.19 16.98
CA VAL A 139 -39.79 -2.95 15.81
C VAL A 139 -38.43 -2.38 16.21
N SER A 140 -38.42 -1.41 17.13
CA SER A 140 -37.17 -0.85 17.67
C SER A 140 -36.27 -1.92 18.28
N GLY A 141 -36.83 -2.80 19.13
CA GLY A 141 -36.05 -3.88 19.76
C GLY A 141 -35.52 -4.90 18.75
N TRP A 142 -36.28 -5.19 17.69
CA TRP A 142 -35.79 -6.03 16.58
C TRP A 142 -34.64 -5.36 15.82
N LEU A 143 -34.72 -4.05 15.57
CA LEU A 143 -33.65 -3.28 14.92
C LEU A 143 -32.36 -3.27 15.74
N ASP A 144 -32.46 -3.18 17.08
CA ASP A 144 -31.31 -3.25 17.98
C ASP A 144 -30.59 -4.60 17.83
N LEU A 145 -31.33 -5.70 17.98
CA LEU A 145 -30.82 -7.07 17.81
C LEU A 145 -30.21 -7.29 16.42
N PHE A 146 -30.88 -6.79 15.38
CA PHE A 146 -30.42 -6.94 13.99
C PHE A 146 -29.09 -6.22 13.76
N CYS A 147 -28.96 -4.98 14.24
CA CYS A 147 -27.72 -4.22 14.14
C CYS A 147 -26.60 -4.87 14.97
N ASP A 148 -26.91 -5.36 16.18
CA ASP A 148 -25.94 -6.03 17.05
C ASP A 148 -25.40 -7.31 16.41
N HIS A 149 -26.28 -8.15 15.84
CA HIS A 149 -25.87 -9.37 15.14
C HIS A 149 -25.05 -9.08 13.87
N LEU A 150 -25.29 -7.95 13.21
CA LEU A 150 -24.52 -7.52 12.05
C LEU A 150 -23.18 -6.87 12.41
N GLY A 151 -23.05 -6.29 13.60
CA GLY A 151 -21.93 -5.41 13.96
C GLY A 151 -20.54 -6.05 13.90
N SER A 152 -20.45 -7.39 13.99
CA SER A 152 -19.20 -8.14 13.82
C SER A 152 -18.70 -8.19 12.37
N THR A 153 -19.60 -8.01 11.41
CA THR A 153 -19.36 -8.24 9.98
C THR A 153 -19.51 -6.95 9.16
N LEU A 154 -20.45 -6.09 9.56
CA LEU A 154 -20.88 -4.90 8.82
C LEU A 154 -20.97 -3.70 9.77
N ILE A 155 -20.32 -2.60 9.41
CA ILE A 155 -20.51 -1.32 10.10
C ILE A 155 -21.84 -0.73 9.64
N PHE A 156 -22.90 -1.00 10.39
CA PHE A 156 -24.25 -0.51 10.11
C PHE A 156 -24.84 0.13 11.38
N PRO A 157 -24.76 1.47 11.50
CA PRO A 157 -25.06 2.11 12.76
C PRO A 157 -26.57 2.23 12.99
N ARG A 158 -27.06 1.67 14.10
CA ARG A 158 -28.47 1.69 14.53
C ARG A 158 -29.14 3.08 14.52
N LYS A 159 -28.36 4.14 14.73
CA LYS A 159 -28.81 5.54 14.68
C LYS A 159 -29.39 5.96 13.32
N ASP A 160 -29.01 5.28 12.24
CA ASP A 160 -29.49 5.60 10.89
C ASP A 160 -30.94 5.12 10.65
N LEU A 161 -31.50 4.38 11.62
CA LEU A 161 -32.82 3.73 11.55
C LEU A 161 -33.87 4.34 12.48
N ILE A 162 -33.55 5.44 13.18
CA ILE A 162 -34.45 6.10 14.13
C ILE A 162 -35.78 6.49 13.47
N SER A 163 -35.76 6.91 12.20
CA SER A 163 -36.96 7.34 11.49
C SER A 163 -38.01 6.24 11.21
N ILE A 164 -37.66 4.96 11.41
CA ILE A 164 -38.57 3.82 11.17
C ILE A 164 -38.88 3.02 12.44
N GLU A 165 -38.32 3.39 13.59
CA GLU A 165 -38.40 2.57 14.83
C GLU A 165 -39.75 2.65 15.54
N HIS A 166 -40.52 3.71 15.29
CA HIS A 166 -41.86 3.94 15.87
C HIS A 166 -43.02 3.41 15.02
N GLN A 167 -42.74 2.68 13.93
CA GLN A 167 -43.83 2.08 13.15
C GLN A 167 -44.53 1.00 13.96
N GLU A 168 -45.87 1.04 14.02
CA GLU A 168 -46.70 0.06 14.72
C GLU A 168 -46.83 -1.27 13.94
N ILE A 169 -45.69 -1.90 13.64
CA ILE A 169 -45.67 -3.22 12.99
C ILE A 169 -45.66 -4.29 14.09
N LYS A 170 -46.73 -5.10 14.13
CA LYS A 170 -46.85 -6.22 15.07
C LYS A 170 -46.30 -7.53 14.53
N ASP A 171 -46.18 -7.64 13.21
CA ASP A 171 -45.81 -8.88 12.53
C ASP A 171 -44.32 -8.87 12.14
N ILE A 172 -43.45 -9.17 13.11
CA ILE A 172 -42.00 -9.26 12.91
C ILE A 172 -41.63 -10.43 11.96
N GLU A 173 -42.45 -11.47 11.90
CA GLU A 173 -42.24 -12.57 10.93
C GLU A 173 -42.40 -12.08 9.51
N PHE A 174 -43.44 -11.29 9.25
CA PHE A 174 -43.63 -10.70 7.94
C PHE A 174 -42.52 -9.70 7.56
N ILE A 175 -41.91 -9.00 8.54
CA ILE A 175 -40.67 -8.22 8.29
C ILE A 175 -39.56 -9.14 7.80
N LYS A 176 -39.30 -10.26 8.50
CA LYS A 176 -38.28 -11.24 8.11
C LYS A 176 -38.53 -11.78 6.70
N GLU A 177 -39.76 -12.19 6.40
CA GLU A 177 -40.12 -12.70 5.08
C GLU A 177 -39.93 -11.66 3.97
N ALA A 178 -40.38 -10.42 4.20
CA ALA A 178 -40.23 -9.32 3.25
C ALA A 178 -38.75 -8.95 3.03
N MET A 179 -37.95 -8.89 4.08
CA MET A 179 -36.50 -8.71 4.01
C MET A 179 -35.83 -9.83 3.21
N SER A 180 -36.18 -11.10 3.48
CA SER A 180 -35.59 -12.26 2.81
C SER A 180 -35.93 -12.28 1.32
N LYS A 181 -37.17 -11.87 0.97
CA LYS A 181 -37.61 -11.75 -0.41
C LYS A 181 -36.85 -10.64 -1.16
N ALA A 182 -36.50 -9.55 -0.47
CA ALA A 182 -35.75 -8.43 -1.05
C ALA A 182 -34.23 -8.69 -1.11
N LEU A 183 -33.70 -9.64 -0.34
CA LEU A 183 -32.26 -9.89 -0.23
C LEU A 183 -31.60 -10.15 -1.59
N GLU A 184 -32.06 -11.15 -2.35
CA GLU A 184 -31.48 -11.48 -3.66
C GLU A 184 -31.42 -10.31 -4.65
N PRO A 185 -32.53 -9.60 -4.94
CA PRO A 185 -32.48 -8.47 -5.84
C PRO A 185 -31.61 -7.32 -5.33
N GLU A 186 -31.52 -7.09 -4.01
CA GLU A 186 -30.61 -6.08 -3.45
C GLU A 186 -29.14 -6.51 -3.58
N MET A 187 -28.81 -7.77 -3.31
CA MET A 187 -27.45 -8.29 -3.47
C MET A 187 -26.98 -8.24 -4.94
N LYS A 188 -27.86 -8.51 -5.90
CA LYS A 188 -27.55 -8.32 -7.34
C LYS A 188 -27.26 -6.87 -7.70
N LYS A 189 -27.99 -5.91 -7.11
CA LYS A 189 -27.70 -4.47 -7.31
C LYS A 189 -26.32 -4.12 -6.74
N VAL A 190 -26.00 -4.65 -5.56
CA VAL A 190 -24.69 -4.45 -4.94
C VAL A 190 -23.58 -5.03 -5.80
N GLU A 191 -23.71 -6.27 -6.27
CA GLU A 191 -22.75 -6.92 -7.15
C GLU A 191 -22.45 -6.06 -8.39
N GLN A 192 -23.49 -5.60 -9.09
CA GLN A 192 -23.34 -4.76 -10.27
C GLN A 192 -22.66 -3.41 -9.96
N ASN A 193 -22.99 -2.80 -8.81
CA ASN A 193 -22.34 -1.57 -8.37
C ASN A 193 -20.87 -1.78 -8.04
N CYS A 194 -20.55 -2.89 -7.36
CA CYS A 194 -19.17 -3.25 -7.05
C CYS A 194 -18.38 -3.48 -8.34
N LEU A 195 -18.88 -4.28 -9.29
CA LEU A 195 -18.19 -4.56 -10.57
C LEU A 195 -17.94 -3.28 -11.39
N SER A 196 -18.91 -2.38 -11.48
CA SER A 196 -18.78 -1.15 -12.27
C SER A 196 -17.77 -0.15 -11.70
N ARG A 197 -17.56 -0.13 -10.38
CA ARG A 197 -16.67 0.81 -9.69
C ARG A 197 -15.41 0.16 -9.14
N LEU A 198 -15.24 -1.12 -9.43
CA LEU A 198 -14.31 -2.02 -8.76
C LEU A 198 -12.87 -1.55 -8.90
N VAL A 199 -12.49 -1.21 -10.13
CA VAL A 199 -11.10 -0.90 -10.50
C VAL A 199 -10.67 0.45 -9.92
N GLU A 200 -11.47 1.49 -10.14
CA GLU A 200 -11.13 2.87 -9.76
C GLU A 200 -11.06 3.05 -8.23
N GLU A 201 -11.94 2.38 -7.49
CA GLU A 201 -12.01 2.54 -6.04
C GLU A 201 -11.13 1.56 -5.26
N MET A 202 -10.95 0.32 -5.75
CA MET A 202 -10.17 -0.67 -5.00
C MET A 202 -8.67 -0.55 -5.23
N ILE A 203 -8.21 -0.07 -6.41
CA ILE A 203 -6.76 0.05 -6.66
C ILE A 203 -6.07 0.92 -5.59
N PRO A 204 -6.57 2.14 -5.26
CA PRO A 204 -5.97 2.95 -4.20
C PRO A 204 -5.99 2.27 -2.83
N GLU A 205 -7.06 1.53 -2.53
CA GLU A 205 -7.21 0.82 -1.25
C GLU A 205 -6.23 -0.34 -1.13
N ILE A 206 -6.10 -1.18 -2.17
CA ILE A 206 -5.14 -2.28 -2.23
C ILE A 206 -3.70 -1.75 -2.21
N GLN A 207 -3.42 -0.71 -3.00
CA GLN A 207 -2.12 -0.03 -3.01
C GLN A 207 -1.75 0.46 -1.61
N LYS A 208 -2.70 1.08 -0.90
CA LYS A 208 -2.51 1.55 0.48
C LYS A 208 -2.21 0.38 1.42
N MET A 209 -2.99 -0.70 1.40
CA MET A 209 -2.77 -1.88 2.24
C MET A 209 -1.37 -2.48 2.01
N LEU A 210 -0.97 -2.66 0.75
CA LEU A 210 0.36 -3.17 0.41
C LEU A 210 1.48 -2.21 0.83
N SER A 211 1.27 -0.91 0.68
CA SER A 211 2.27 0.10 1.05
C SER A 211 2.44 0.23 2.56
N GLU A 212 1.35 0.10 3.33
CA GLU A 212 1.41 0.05 4.79
C GLU A 212 2.12 -1.22 5.26
N HIS A 213 1.85 -2.36 4.62
CA HIS A 213 2.51 -3.62 4.93
C HIS A 213 4.02 -3.62 4.62
N LEU A 214 4.39 -3.02 3.49
CA LEU A 214 5.78 -2.94 3.01
C LEU A 214 6.43 -1.59 3.36
N CYS A 215 5.89 -0.90 4.36
CA CYS A 215 6.40 0.40 4.80
C CYS A 215 7.69 0.24 5.61
N GLY A 216 8.37 1.37 5.82
CA GLY A 216 9.48 1.48 6.75
C GLY A 216 10.00 2.91 6.80
N CYS A 217 11.22 3.07 7.30
CA CYS A 217 11.87 4.35 7.36
C CYS A 217 12.22 4.88 5.96
N TRP A 218 11.86 6.13 5.68
CA TRP A 218 12.18 6.79 4.40
C TRP A 218 13.35 7.77 4.49
N LYS A 219 14.03 7.83 5.64
CA LYS A 219 15.24 8.64 5.79
C LYS A 219 16.32 8.10 4.87
N GLN A 220 17.09 9.01 4.30
CA GLN A 220 18.13 8.70 3.33
C GLN A 220 19.51 9.09 3.86
N CYS A 221 20.52 8.29 3.54
CA CYS A 221 21.91 8.55 3.92
C CYS A 221 22.33 9.92 3.36
N PRO A 222 22.87 10.84 4.19
CA PRO A 222 23.18 12.20 3.73
C PRO A 222 24.29 12.22 2.66
N PHE A 223 25.13 11.18 2.60
CA PHE A 223 26.18 11.07 1.59
C PHE A 223 25.71 10.46 0.28
N CYS A 224 25.03 9.32 0.33
CA CYS A 224 24.74 8.56 -0.89
C CYS A 224 23.27 8.38 -1.20
N LYS A 225 22.36 8.85 -0.33
CA LYS A 225 20.90 8.72 -0.44
C LYS A 225 20.33 7.29 -0.33
N ALA A 226 21.16 6.31 0.05
CA ALA A 226 20.67 4.96 0.42
C ALA A 226 19.54 5.07 1.46
N ILE A 227 18.50 4.26 1.32
CA ILE A 227 17.29 4.35 2.14
C ILE A 227 17.51 3.53 3.41
N CYS A 228 17.05 4.05 4.55
CA CYS A 228 17.11 3.30 5.80
C CYS A 228 16.28 2.00 5.71
N THR A 229 16.88 0.88 6.09
CA THR A 229 16.25 -0.45 6.00
C THR A 229 15.40 -0.82 7.20
N ASN A 230 15.30 0.06 8.21
CA ASN A 230 14.41 -0.17 9.34
C ASN A 230 12.95 -0.22 8.86
N THR A 231 12.22 -1.25 9.25
CA THR A 231 10.83 -1.51 8.86
C THR A 231 9.82 -0.70 9.68
N ILE A 232 10.27 -0.01 10.73
CA ILE A 232 9.43 0.84 11.57
C ILE A 232 9.52 2.30 11.05
N PRO A 233 8.41 2.90 10.61
CA PRO A 233 8.37 4.32 10.28
C PRO A 233 8.72 5.17 11.51
N THR A 234 9.45 6.28 11.31
CA THR A 234 9.82 7.22 12.39
C THR A 234 10.42 6.53 13.61
N HIS A 235 11.25 5.50 13.39
CA HIS A 235 11.90 4.78 14.47
C HIS A 235 12.93 5.65 15.21
N GLU A 236 13.13 5.34 16.48
CA GLU A 236 14.21 5.86 17.30
C GLU A 236 15.55 5.19 16.97
N GLY A 237 16.66 5.81 17.38
CA GLY A 237 18.01 5.31 17.16
C GLY A 237 18.60 5.64 15.77
N ASP A 238 19.79 5.09 15.50
CA ASP A 238 20.54 5.42 14.29
C ASP A 238 19.89 4.80 13.04
N HIS A 239 19.81 5.58 11.96
CA HIS A 239 19.48 5.09 10.64
C HIS A 239 20.67 4.33 10.03
N SER A 240 20.40 3.20 9.39
CA SER A 240 21.42 2.43 8.69
C SER A 240 20.86 1.78 7.45
N ALA A 241 21.76 1.38 6.56
CA ALA A 241 21.49 0.56 5.39
C ALA A 241 22.67 -0.41 5.20
N PRO A 242 22.43 -1.68 4.86
CA PRO A 242 23.52 -2.64 4.60
C PRO A 242 24.25 -2.28 3.30
N PHE A 243 23.53 -1.75 2.32
CA PHE A 243 24.06 -1.41 1.01
C PHE A 243 24.01 0.09 0.77
N HIS A 244 25.19 0.70 0.69
CA HIS A 244 25.37 2.09 0.29
C HIS A 244 25.80 2.21 -1.17
N ARG A 245 25.64 3.40 -1.76
CA ARG A 245 25.94 3.66 -3.18
C ARG A 245 27.02 4.75 -3.36
N PRO A 246 27.58 4.93 -4.58
CA PRO A 246 28.52 6.02 -4.85
C PRO A 246 27.91 7.38 -4.50
N LYS A 247 28.68 8.27 -3.89
CA LYS A 247 28.22 9.61 -3.50
C LYS A 247 27.82 10.47 -4.73
N ALA A 248 28.35 10.16 -5.92
CA ALA A 248 27.97 10.80 -7.19
C ALA A 248 26.45 10.74 -7.46
N LEU A 249 25.75 9.71 -6.98
CA LEU A 249 24.29 9.59 -7.14
C LEU A 249 23.52 10.68 -6.39
N ASN A 250 24.14 11.28 -5.38
CA ASN A 250 23.62 12.41 -4.62
C ASN A 250 24.33 13.73 -4.98
N GLY A 251 24.99 13.79 -6.15
CA GLY A 251 25.59 15.02 -6.65
C GLY A 251 26.86 15.47 -5.95
N TRP A 252 27.44 14.64 -5.07
CA TRP A 252 28.68 15.01 -4.38
C TRP A 252 29.83 15.12 -5.36
N GLY A 253 30.63 16.16 -5.17
CA GLY A 253 31.85 16.41 -5.93
C GLY A 253 33.06 16.65 -5.05
N TRP A 254 34.22 16.79 -5.70
CA TRP A 254 35.42 17.29 -5.06
C TRP A 254 35.29 18.79 -4.78
N TYR A 255 35.89 19.24 -3.68
CA TYR A 255 35.81 20.63 -3.25
C TYR A 255 36.43 21.57 -4.29
N GLN A 256 35.76 22.70 -4.56
CA GLN A 256 36.17 23.72 -5.54
C GLN A 256 36.38 23.18 -6.96
N THR A 257 35.78 22.05 -7.32
CA THR A 257 35.78 21.55 -8.70
C THR A 257 34.36 21.20 -9.16
N ASP A 258 34.21 21.05 -10.48
CA ASP A 258 33.03 20.44 -11.09
C ASP A 258 33.15 18.90 -11.16
N TYR A 259 34.13 18.27 -10.51
CA TYR A 259 34.35 16.82 -10.62
C TYR A 259 33.50 16.04 -9.63
N PHE A 260 32.85 14.96 -10.06
CA PHE A 260 32.14 14.05 -9.17
C PHE A 260 33.08 13.31 -8.21
N THR A 261 32.54 12.83 -7.08
CA THR A 261 33.20 11.81 -6.26
C THR A 261 32.48 10.47 -6.39
N ILE A 262 33.18 9.48 -6.96
CA ILE A 262 32.66 8.11 -7.15
C ILE A 262 32.84 7.22 -5.92
N ASN A 263 33.48 7.72 -4.86
CA ASN A 263 33.70 6.96 -3.65
C ASN A 263 32.37 6.63 -2.99
N TYR A 264 32.27 5.43 -2.42
CA TYR A 264 31.17 5.06 -1.54
C TYR A 264 31.35 5.77 -0.20
N CYS A 265 30.25 6.04 0.51
CA CYS A 265 30.33 6.61 1.85
C CYS A 265 31.01 5.64 2.83
N THR A 266 30.78 4.33 2.70
CA THR A 266 31.42 3.25 3.48
C THR A 266 32.94 3.27 3.34
N SER A 267 33.46 3.39 2.11
CA SER A 267 34.91 3.51 1.89
C SER A 267 35.45 4.88 2.32
N SER A 268 34.62 5.92 2.29
CA SER A 268 35.01 7.25 2.76
C SER A 268 35.20 7.25 4.28
N VAL A 269 34.27 6.67 5.05
CA VAL A 269 34.37 6.54 6.52
C VAL A 269 35.52 5.64 6.96
N ALA A 270 35.96 4.70 6.11
CA ALA A 270 37.15 3.89 6.33
C ALA A 270 38.48 4.64 6.11
N SER A 271 38.45 5.83 5.50
CA SER A 271 39.64 6.57 5.07
C SER A 271 39.95 7.79 5.93
N ASP A 272 41.15 8.36 5.80
CA ASP A 272 41.53 9.64 6.43
C ASP A 272 41.10 10.87 5.61
N ARG A 273 40.14 10.70 4.70
CA ARG A 273 39.59 11.79 3.89
C ARG A 273 38.63 12.65 4.70
N PHE A 274 38.32 13.82 4.14
CA PHE A 274 37.41 14.80 4.72
C PHE A 274 36.31 15.12 3.73
N PHE A 275 35.17 15.57 4.25
CA PHE A 275 34.15 16.28 3.48
C PHE A 275 34.03 17.71 3.99
N ILE A 276 33.46 18.55 3.15
CA ILE A 276 33.27 19.96 3.44
C ILE A 276 31.77 20.23 3.45
N LEU A 277 31.31 20.86 4.52
CA LEU A 277 29.94 21.32 4.68
C LEU A 277 29.71 22.62 3.90
N ASN A 278 28.44 23.03 3.76
CA ASN A 278 28.08 24.28 3.08
C ASN A 278 28.60 25.54 3.79
N ASP A 279 29.01 25.42 5.05
CA ASP A 279 29.63 26.48 5.85
C ASP A 279 31.17 26.38 5.88
N ASP A 280 31.75 25.70 4.89
CA ASP A 280 33.19 25.47 4.71
C ASP A 280 33.89 24.68 5.82
N ARG A 281 33.15 24.16 6.82
CA ARG A 281 33.72 23.29 7.83
C ARG A 281 34.20 21.98 7.20
N ARG A 282 35.48 21.69 7.42
CA ARG A 282 36.12 20.44 7.00
C ARG A 282 36.00 19.40 8.12
N ILE A 283 35.35 18.29 7.84
CA ILE A 283 35.08 17.23 8.81
C ILE A 283 35.67 15.91 8.32
N PRO A 284 36.48 15.20 9.14
CA PRO A 284 36.94 13.86 8.81
C PRO A 284 35.76 12.91 8.58
N TYR A 285 35.82 12.07 7.55
CA TYR A 285 34.77 11.07 7.34
C TYR A 285 34.69 10.08 8.50
N LYS A 286 35.78 9.79 9.21
CA LYS A 286 35.79 8.93 10.41
C LYS A 286 34.95 9.49 11.57
N THR A 287 34.82 10.82 11.65
CA THR A 287 34.06 11.51 12.71
C THR A 287 32.87 12.27 12.15
N TYR A 288 32.33 11.84 11.00
CA TYR A 288 31.26 12.53 10.27
C TYR A 288 30.05 12.92 11.14
N ARG A 289 29.75 12.15 12.19
CA ARG A 289 28.65 12.44 13.13
C ARG A 289 28.81 13.80 13.82
N GLN A 290 30.04 14.33 13.96
CA GLN A 290 30.32 15.66 14.49
C GLN A 290 29.75 16.79 13.60
N ALA A 291 29.39 16.50 12.35
CA ALA A 291 28.70 17.46 11.48
C ALA A 291 27.30 17.84 11.99
N GLY A 292 26.72 17.05 12.90
CA GLY A 292 25.38 17.28 13.42
C GLY A 292 24.27 17.00 12.39
N GLY A 293 23.04 17.37 12.75
CA GLY A 293 21.86 17.18 11.88
C GLY A 293 21.71 15.72 11.41
N GLU A 294 21.40 15.54 10.13
CA GLU A 294 21.21 14.21 9.54
C GLU A 294 22.48 13.34 9.56
N TYR A 295 23.67 13.92 9.61
CA TYR A 295 24.91 13.13 9.69
C TYR A 295 25.05 12.43 11.05
N ALA A 296 24.60 13.07 12.13
CA ALA A 296 24.70 12.51 13.47
C ALA A 296 23.74 11.35 13.72
N THR A 297 22.64 11.27 12.95
CA THR A 297 21.59 10.25 13.11
C THR A 297 21.79 9.02 12.22
N TRP A 298 22.91 8.92 11.50
CA TRP A 298 23.24 7.78 10.66
C TRP A 298 24.38 6.97 11.25
N SER A 299 24.29 5.65 11.11
CA SER A 299 25.36 4.69 11.36
C SER A 299 25.77 4.05 10.03
N ILE A 300 26.95 4.44 9.55
CA ILE A 300 27.56 3.94 8.32
C ILE A 300 28.72 3.03 8.71
N THR A 301 28.54 1.73 8.51
CA THR A 301 29.59 0.75 8.75
C THR A 301 30.67 0.87 7.66
N PRO A 302 31.95 1.00 8.02
CA PRO A 302 33.04 0.92 7.05
C PRO A 302 32.98 -0.40 6.29
N ASP A 303 32.99 -0.32 4.97
CA ASP A 303 32.88 -1.47 4.09
C ASP A 303 33.58 -1.18 2.75
N THR A 304 34.23 -2.21 2.22
CA THR A 304 34.93 -2.22 0.94
C THR A 304 34.30 -3.21 -0.06
N SER A 305 33.14 -3.79 0.26
CA SER A 305 32.43 -4.70 -0.62
C SER A 305 32.10 -4.05 -1.96
N MET A 306 32.14 -4.85 -3.01
CA MET A 306 31.82 -4.41 -4.35
C MET A 306 30.34 -4.61 -4.62
N GLN A 307 29.61 -3.50 -4.83
CA GLN A 307 28.25 -3.54 -5.33
C GLN A 307 28.22 -3.19 -6.83
N PRO A 308 28.09 -4.18 -7.73
CA PRO A 308 28.20 -3.96 -9.18
C PRO A 308 27.07 -3.07 -9.71
N TYR A 309 25.87 -3.14 -9.13
CA TYR A 309 24.68 -2.41 -9.59
C TYR A 309 24.93 -0.92 -9.78
N TRP A 310 25.37 -0.24 -8.72
CA TRP A 310 25.53 1.21 -8.77
C TRP A 310 26.75 1.66 -9.57
N LYS A 311 27.74 0.78 -9.72
CA LYS A 311 28.89 1.03 -10.60
C LYS A 311 28.47 1.02 -12.07
N TRP A 312 27.70 0.00 -12.45
CA TRP A 312 27.07 -0.09 -13.77
C TRP A 312 26.15 1.11 -14.03
N PHE A 313 25.28 1.47 -13.08
CA PHE A 313 24.39 2.64 -13.22
C PHE A 313 25.17 3.93 -13.52
N VAL A 314 26.26 4.20 -12.78
CA VAL A 314 27.10 5.39 -13.01
C VAL A 314 27.73 5.38 -14.40
N CYS A 315 28.22 4.22 -14.85
CA CYS A 315 28.76 4.08 -16.21
C CYS A 315 27.69 4.31 -17.27
N HIS A 316 26.54 3.66 -17.11
CA HIS A 316 25.46 3.63 -18.09
C HIS A 316 24.79 5.02 -18.23
N PHE A 317 24.53 5.69 -17.11
CA PHE A 317 23.87 7.01 -17.08
C PHE A 317 24.83 8.19 -16.89
N ARG A 318 26.13 8.00 -17.19
CA ARG A 318 27.18 9.01 -17.00
C ARG A 318 26.76 10.39 -17.51
N SER A 319 26.44 10.51 -18.80
CA SER A 319 26.14 11.80 -19.42
C SER A 319 24.90 12.46 -18.81
N LYS A 320 23.90 11.67 -18.41
CA LYS A 320 22.68 12.16 -17.74
C LYS A 320 22.97 12.67 -16.33
N LEU A 321 23.86 12.01 -15.58
CA LEU A 321 24.33 12.50 -14.30
C LEU A 321 25.12 13.81 -14.46
N GLU A 322 26.04 13.86 -15.43
CA GLU A 322 26.84 15.06 -15.71
C GLU A 322 25.96 16.26 -16.08
N GLU A 323 24.97 16.05 -16.95
CA GLU A 323 23.95 17.05 -17.33
C GLU A 323 23.14 17.52 -16.11
N LYS A 324 22.59 16.59 -15.33
CA LYS A 324 21.64 16.90 -14.24
C LYS A 324 22.28 17.62 -13.06
N TYR A 325 23.52 17.30 -12.74
CA TYR A 325 24.25 17.89 -11.61
C TYR A 325 25.25 18.98 -12.02
N HIS A 326 25.43 19.23 -13.32
CA HIS A 326 26.45 20.13 -13.86
C HIS A 326 27.86 19.81 -13.33
N ARG A 327 28.20 18.52 -13.34
CA ARG A 327 29.49 17.98 -12.86
C ARG A 327 30.06 16.99 -13.87
N LYS A 328 31.34 16.62 -13.75
CA LYS A 328 32.07 15.78 -14.72
C LYS A 328 32.78 14.61 -14.06
N PHE A 329 32.80 13.47 -14.74
CA PHE A 329 33.61 12.31 -14.36
C PHE A 329 34.99 12.37 -15.03
N ILE A 330 35.83 13.30 -14.59
CA ILE A 330 37.20 13.49 -15.07
C ILE A 330 38.15 13.69 -13.89
N ASN A 331 39.46 13.57 -14.14
CA ASN A 331 40.52 13.73 -13.13
C ASN A 331 40.23 12.87 -11.89
N THR A 332 40.16 13.47 -10.70
CA THR A 332 39.87 12.77 -9.44
C THR A 332 38.47 12.17 -9.36
N GLY A 333 37.59 12.51 -10.29
CA GLY A 333 36.25 11.94 -10.46
C GLY A 333 36.13 10.94 -11.61
N GLU A 334 37.23 10.58 -12.27
CA GLU A 334 37.20 9.66 -13.41
C GLU A 334 36.66 8.27 -13.01
N ILE A 335 35.77 7.73 -13.85
CA ILE A 335 35.21 6.39 -13.65
C ILE A 335 36.25 5.33 -14.07
N PRO A 336 36.63 4.40 -13.16
CA PRO A 336 37.62 3.37 -13.47
C PRO A 336 37.18 2.47 -14.63
N ASP A 337 38.14 2.04 -15.44
CA ASP A 337 37.88 1.13 -16.57
C ASP A 337 37.23 -0.19 -16.14
N ALA A 338 37.50 -0.65 -14.92
CA ALA A 338 36.86 -1.83 -14.36
C ALA A 338 35.33 -1.69 -14.25
N TRP A 339 34.81 -0.49 -13.99
CA TRP A 339 33.35 -0.28 -13.90
C TRP A 339 32.70 -0.36 -15.28
N LYS A 340 33.41 0.10 -16.33
CA LYS A 340 32.95 0.09 -17.72
C LYS A 340 32.76 -1.34 -18.27
N LYS A 341 33.39 -2.33 -17.63
CA LYS A 341 33.28 -3.75 -17.99
C LYS A 341 32.07 -4.44 -17.35
N ILE A 342 31.43 -3.83 -16.36
CA ILE A 342 30.26 -4.42 -15.68
C ILE A 342 29.08 -4.39 -16.63
N THR A 343 28.45 -5.54 -16.84
CA THR A 343 27.30 -5.68 -17.73
C THR A 343 25.97 -5.61 -16.97
N LYS A 344 24.89 -5.25 -17.67
CA LYS A 344 23.53 -5.32 -17.11
C LYS A 344 23.19 -6.72 -16.62
N GLN A 345 23.59 -7.76 -17.36
CA GLN A 345 23.31 -9.15 -16.99
C GLN A 345 23.99 -9.54 -15.67
N GLU A 346 25.27 -9.18 -15.49
CA GLU A 346 25.98 -9.41 -14.23
C GLU A 346 25.28 -8.74 -13.04
N VAL A 347 24.78 -7.52 -13.24
CA VAL A 347 24.03 -6.77 -12.22
C VAL A 347 22.71 -7.46 -11.86
N LEU A 348 21.96 -7.93 -12.86
CA LEU A 348 20.71 -8.65 -12.65
C LEU A 348 20.95 -10.00 -11.97
N ASP A 349 22.03 -10.70 -12.33
CA ASP A 349 22.39 -11.99 -11.73
C ASP A 349 22.88 -11.83 -10.28
N ASP A 350 23.60 -10.75 -9.98
CA ASP A 350 23.99 -10.39 -8.61
C ASP A 350 22.76 -10.13 -7.74
N LEU A 351 21.81 -9.32 -8.21
CA LEU A 351 20.56 -9.03 -7.50
C LEU A 351 19.69 -10.27 -7.27
N LYS A 352 19.81 -11.33 -8.06
CA LYS A 352 19.05 -12.58 -7.89
C LYS A 352 19.67 -13.53 -6.86
N LYS A 353 20.95 -13.34 -6.49
CA LYS A 353 21.65 -14.16 -5.49
C LYS A 353 21.31 -13.75 -4.05
N TYR A 354 21.10 -12.46 -3.85
CA TYR A 354 20.48 -11.86 -2.66
C TYR A 354 18.97 -11.94 -2.78
#